data_AF-A0A1L6R2K5-F1
#
_entry.id   AF-A0A1L6R2K5-F1
#
_cell.length_a   1.000
_cell.length_b   1.000
_cell.length_c   1.000
_cell.angle_alpha   90.00
_cell.angle_beta   90.00
_cell.angle_gamma   90.00
#
_symmetry.space_group_name_H-M   'P 1'
#
loop_
_entity.id
_entity.type
_entity.pdbx_description
1 polymer ?
#
loop_
_entity_poly.entity_id
_entity_poly.type
_entity_poly.pdbx_seq_one_letter_code
_entity_poly.pdbx_strand_id
1 'polypeptide(L)'
;MLETKHEKKSFTITVILHVLLIALLFLLGFKYLDPPPESGIAINFGTSEVGSGEEQPTEPVQSAPQQTTVPETQTQPEPVVEEEVVTQQIEEAPVIQEKQKPKPVVEKKPEKPVEQPPAKKPEPKPDQSTTDAMSSILNGPERSGTESGGEGNDNQAGDKGDPDGDPNASSYYGSGSGLDGDGNYRLGGRRAINKEKFVQDCNESGIVVVRIEVNQNGQVINATPGVKGTTNSASCLTDPARRAAMATRFNSDNNAPSRQVGTIIYNFKLSE
;
A
#
# COMPACT_ATOMS: atom_id res chain seq x y z
N MET A 1 -31.13 -32.50 76.95
CA MET A 1 -30.74 -31.15 77.41
C MET A 1 -29.42 -31.30 78.14
N LEU A 2 -28.48 -30.36 77.99
CA LEU A 2 -27.14 -30.48 78.61
C LEU A 2 -27.28 -30.38 80.15
N GLU A 3 -27.09 -31.49 80.86
CA GLU A 3 -27.40 -31.61 82.30
C GLU A 3 -26.21 -31.26 83.19
N THR A 4 -24.99 -31.60 82.78
CA THR A 4 -23.80 -31.39 83.62
C THR A 4 -22.99 -30.15 83.22
N LYS A 5 -22.27 -29.57 84.19
CA LYS A 5 -21.39 -28.41 83.96
C LYS A 5 -20.30 -28.69 82.91
N HIS A 6 -19.85 -29.94 82.83
CA HIS A 6 -18.87 -30.38 81.84
C HIS A 6 -19.49 -30.51 80.45
N GLU A 7 -20.69 -31.06 80.35
CA GLU A 7 -21.44 -31.18 79.09
C GLU A 7 -21.71 -29.81 78.46
N LYS A 8 -22.13 -28.83 79.27
CA LYS A 8 -22.31 -27.43 78.83
C LYS A 8 -21.00 -26.82 78.33
N LYS A 9 -19.90 -26.98 79.06
CA LYS A 9 -18.58 -26.46 78.67
C LYS A 9 -18.06 -27.10 77.38
N SER A 10 -18.15 -28.42 77.28
CA SER A 10 -17.72 -29.16 76.10
C SER A 10 -18.55 -28.75 74.87
N PHE A 11 -19.86 -28.59 75.02
CA PHE A 11 -20.73 -28.11 73.95
C PHE A 11 -20.40 -26.66 73.53
N THR A 12 -20.13 -25.76 74.47
CA THR A 12 -19.72 -24.39 74.14
C THR A 12 -18.38 -24.37 73.38
N ILE A 13 -17.40 -25.18 73.81
CA ILE A 13 -16.09 -25.25 73.16
C ILE A 13 -16.21 -25.83 71.75
N THR A 14 -16.99 -26.89 71.55
CA THR A 14 -17.19 -27.48 70.22
C THR A 14 -17.90 -26.51 69.27
N VAL A 15 -18.92 -25.80 69.73
CA VAL A 15 -19.60 -24.76 68.92
C VAL A 15 -18.63 -23.66 68.50
N ILE A 16 -17.82 -23.15 69.43
CA ILE A 16 -16.82 -22.11 69.12
C ILE A 16 -15.80 -22.61 68.09
N LEU A 17 -15.32 -23.85 68.25
CA LEU A 17 -14.35 -24.45 67.34
C LEU A 17 -14.93 -24.63 65.93
N HIS A 18 -16.18 -25.08 65.81
CA HIS A 18 -16.85 -25.21 64.51
C HIS A 18 -17.11 -23.84 63.86
N VAL A 19 -17.50 -22.83 64.64
CA VAL A 19 -17.68 -21.46 64.12
C VAL A 19 -16.35 -20.89 63.62
N LEU A 20 -15.25 -21.09 64.35
CA LEU A 20 -13.91 -20.69 63.92
C LEU A 20 -13.47 -21.41 62.64
N LEU A 21 -13.74 -22.71 62.53
CA LEU A 21 -13.40 -23.51 61.36
C LEU A 21 -14.22 -23.07 60.13
N ILE A 22 -15.51 -22.80 60.31
CA ILE A 22 -16.38 -22.25 59.25
C ILE A 22 -15.89 -20.85 58.82
N ALA A 23 -15.54 -19.99 59.78
CA ALA A 23 -14.99 -18.66 59.48
C ALA A 23 -13.66 -18.76 58.70
N LEU A 24 -12.78 -19.69 59.08
CA LEU A 24 -11.52 -19.96 58.37
C LEU A 24 -11.79 -20.44 56.93
N LEU A 25 -12.76 -21.34 56.73
CA LEU A 25 -13.15 -21.81 55.41
C LEU A 25 -13.70 -20.67 54.53
N PHE A 26 -14.47 -19.75 55.09
CA PHE A 26 -14.94 -18.57 54.34
C PHE A 26 -13.81 -17.60 53.98
N LEU A 27 -12.81 -17.43 54.86
CA LEU A 27 -11.64 -16.58 54.56
C LEU A 27 -10.72 -17.17 53.48
N LEU A 28 -10.65 -18.51 53.36
CA LEU A 28 -9.78 -19.20 52.42
C LEU A 28 -10.49 -19.67 51.13
N GLY A 29 -11.80 -19.92 51.16
CA GLY A 29 -12.54 -20.62 50.11
C GLY A 29 -13.10 -19.74 48.98
N PHE A 30 -13.34 -18.45 49.20
CA PHE A 30 -13.94 -17.56 48.19
C PHE A 30 -12.94 -16.90 47.23
N LYS A 31 -11.75 -17.48 47.05
CA LYS A 31 -10.70 -16.93 46.18
C LYS A 31 -10.75 -17.45 44.74
N TYR A 32 -11.64 -18.40 44.45
CA TYR A 32 -11.79 -18.98 43.12
C TYR A 32 -12.98 -18.34 42.40
N LEU A 33 -12.67 -17.52 41.38
CA LEU A 33 -13.68 -17.09 40.40
C LEU A 33 -13.83 -18.24 39.40
N ASP A 34 -15.02 -18.84 39.38
CA ASP A 34 -15.43 -19.78 38.35
C ASP A 34 -16.53 -19.12 37.52
N PRO A 35 -16.31 -18.80 36.23
CA PRO A 35 -15.11 -19.09 35.44
C PRO A 35 -13.90 -18.18 35.78
N PRO A 36 -12.66 -18.63 35.48
CA PRO A 36 -11.47 -17.77 35.54
C PRO A 36 -11.69 -16.48 34.73
N PRO A 37 -11.06 -15.35 35.09
CA PRO A 37 -11.12 -14.15 34.26
C PRO A 37 -10.64 -14.49 32.85
N GLU A 38 -11.55 -14.41 31.88
CA GLU A 38 -11.24 -14.64 30.48
C GLU A 38 -10.25 -13.55 30.05
N SER A 39 -8.98 -13.94 29.87
CA SER A 39 -8.04 -13.12 29.12
C SER A 39 -8.43 -13.27 27.66
N GLY A 40 -9.31 -12.40 27.18
CA GLY A 40 -9.63 -12.32 25.77
C GLY A 40 -8.36 -12.10 24.96
N ILE A 41 -8.24 -12.79 23.83
CA ILE A 41 -7.19 -12.48 22.85
C ILE A 41 -7.67 -11.24 22.10
N ALA A 42 -6.97 -10.12 22.27
CA ALA A 42 -7.20 -8.95 21.44
C ALA A 42 -6.65 -9.26 20.03
N ILE A 43 -7.55 -9.55 19.10
CA ILE A 43 -7.22 -9.63 17.67
C ILE A 43 -7.35 -8.20 17.14
N ASN A 44 -6.25 -7.64 16.68
CA ASN A 44 -6.27 -6.35 15.98
C ASN A 44 -6.66 -6.65 14.52
N PHE A 45 -7.67 -5.94 13.99
CA PHE A 45 -8.16 -6.18 12.62
C PHE A 45 -7.55 -5.19 11.61
N GLY A 46 -6.57 -4.40 12.05
CA GLY A 46 -6.10 -3.20 11.36
C GLY A 46 -7.12 -2.06 11.47
N THR A 47 -6.63 -0.83 11.52
CA THR A 47 -7.48 0.39 11.67
C THR A 47 -7.17 1.45 10.60
N SER A 48 -6.48 1.04 9.54
CA SER A 48 -5.99 1.88 8.46
C SER A 48 -6.30 1.25 7.11
N GLU A 49 -6.58 2.07 6.11
CA GLU A 49 -6.75 1.60 4.72
C GLU A 49 -5.42 1.13 4.10
N VAL A 50 -4.29 1.63 4.61
CA VAL A 50 -2.93 1.32 4.14
C VAL A 50 -2.09 0.73 5.26
N GLY A 51 -1.17 -0.17 4.88
CA GLY A 51 -0.24 -0.79 5.81
C GLY A 51 0.78 -1.69 5.12
N SER A 52 1.91 -1.92 5.77
CA SER A 52 3.04 -2.65 5.20
C SER A 52 3.80 -3.44 6.26
N GLY A 53 3.97 -4.73 6.04
CA GLY A 53 4.75 -5.64 6.88
C GLY A 53 4.05 -6.98 7.10
N GLU A 54 4.74 -7.92 7.74
CA GLU A 54 4.29 -9.31 7.93
C GLU A 54 3.80 -9.61 9.35
N GLU A 55 3.96 -8.67 10.29
CA GLU A 55 3.63 -8.87 11.71
C GLU A 55 2.65 -7.81 12.21
N GLN A 56 1.66 -8.27 12.97
CA GLN A 56 0.69 -7.40 13.60
C GLN A 56 1.32 -6.69 14.81
N PRO A 57 1.35 -5.35 14.83
CA PRO A 57 1.92 -4.58 15.92
C PRO A 57 1.03 -4.69 17.16
N THR A 58 1.67 -4.89 18.31
CA THR A 58 0.97 -4.99 19.62
C THR A 58 0.72 -3.62 20.25
N GLU A 59 1.38 -2.59 19.75
CA GLU A 59 1.22 -1.19 20.15
C GLU A 59 0.85 -0.32 18.93
N PRO A 60 0.31 0.90 19.12
CA PRO A 60 -0.03 1.78 18.01
C PRO A 60 1.19 2.07 17.13
N VAL A 61 1.04 1.90 15.82
CA VAL A 61 2.09 2.18 14.82
C VAL A 61 2.21 3.67 14.59
N GLN A 62 3.46 4.14 14.42
CA GLN A 62 3.72 5.49 13.94
C GLN A 62 3.50 5.56 12.43
N SER A 63 2.31 5.97 12.01
CA SER A 63 2.04 6.25 10.59
C SER A 63 2.26 7.74 10.32
N ALA A 64 3.41 8.06 9.73
CA ALA A 64 3.62 9.34 9.07
C ALA A 64 3.05 9.25 7.66
N PRO A 65 2.18 10.18 7.22
CA PRO A 65 1.78 10.21 5.83
C PRO A 65 3.00 10.57 4.99
N GLN A 66 3.42 9.66 4.11
CA GLN A 66 4.47 9.98 3.15
C GLN A 66 3.99 11.14 2.28
N GLN A 67 4.85 12.14 2.14
CA GLN A 67 4.73 13.15 1.10
C GLN A 67 4.50 12.41 -0.22
N THR A 68 3.32 12.59 -0.81
CA THR A 68 3.17 12.42 -2.26
C THR A 68 4.26 13.27 -2.87
N THR A 69 5.31 12.62 -3.39
CA THR A 69 6.22 13.28 -4.32
C THR A 69 5.33 13.86 -5.40
N VAL A 70 5.18 15.19 -5.36
CA VAL A 70 4.65 15.96 -6.48
C VAL A 70 5.38 15.40 -7.71
N PRO A 71 4.67 14.93 -8.75
CA PRO A 71 5.33 14.53 -9.98
C PRO A 71 6.30 15.65 -10.34
N GLU A 72 7.59 15.31 -10.52
CA GLU A 72 8.55 16.24 -11.11
C GLU A 72 7.86 16.81 -12.35
N THR A 73 7.48 18.08 -12.26
CA THR A 73 7.06 18.84 -13.41
C THR A 73 8.27 18.81 -14.30
N GLN A 74 8.16 18.02 -15.38
CA GLN A 74 9.10 18.07 -16.48
C GLN A 74 9.33 19.54 -16.78
N THR A 75 10.58 19.97 -16.70
CA THR A 75 11.00 21.26 -17.23
C THR A 75 10.62 21.26 -18.71
N GLN A 76 9.45 21.79 -19.01
CA GLN A 76 9.13 22.29 -20.34
C GLN A 76 10.09 23.47 -20.57
N PRO A 77 10.89 23.46 -21.65
CA PRO A 77 11.73 24.60 -21.95
C PRO A 77 10.82 25.83 -22.16
N GLU A 78 11.18 26.95 -21.53
CA GLU A 78 10.54 28.25 -21.74
C GLU A 78 10.40 28.53 -23.25
N PRO A 79 9.23 29.02 -23.71
CA PRO A 79 9.19 29.69 -24.99
C PRO A 79 9.99 30.99 -24.87
N VAL A 80 11.06 31.10 -25.65
CA VAL A 80 11.74 32.36 -25.93
C VAL A 80 10.71 33.30 -26.56
N VAL A 81 10.29 34.31 -25.80
CA VAL A 81 9.54 35.45 -26.33
C VAL A 81 10.58 36.47 -26.78
N GLU A 82 10.86 36.48 -28.09
CA GLU A 82 11.34 37.69 -28.77
C GLU A 82 10.25 38.76 -28.65
N GLU A 83 10.62 39.95 -28.18
CA GLU A 83 9.78 41.14 -28.30
C GLU A 83 9.55 41.45 -29.78
N GLU A 84 8.39 41.11 -30.32
CA GLU A 84 7.86 41.77 -31.52
C GLU A 84 7.10 43.03 -31.08
N VAL A 85 7.73 44.17 -31.37
CA VAL A 85 7.07 45.48 -31.29
C VAL A 85 6.19 45.62 -32.52
N VAL A 86 4.88 45.63 -32.29
CA VAL A 86 3.86 45.96 -33.28
C VAL A 86 4.09 47.37 -33.82
N THR A 87 4.29 47.53 -35.14
CA THR A 87 3.63 48.60 -35.89
C THR A 87 3.37 48.21 -37.34
N GLN A 88 2.15 48.53 -37.77
CA GLN A 88 1.55 48.31 -39.08
C GLN A 88 2.43 48.83 -40.23
N GLN A 89 2.54 48.05 -41.31
CA GLN A 89 2.81 48.60 -42.64
C GLN A 89 1.92 47.95 -43.71
N ILE A 90 1.37 48.85 -44.51
CA ILE A 90 0.50 48.70 -45.68
C ILE A 90 1.27 48.03 -46.84
N GLU A 91 0.51 47.41 -47.75
CA GLU A 91 0.91 46.84 -49.06
C GLU A 91 2.03 47.60 -49.80
N GLU A 92 2.98 46.88 -50.42
CA GLU A 92 3.15 46.77 -51.88
C GLU A 92 4.34 45.87 -52.26
N ALA A 93 4.34 45.39 -53.51
CA ALA A 93 5.10 44.26 -54.04
C ALA A 93 6.55 44.63 -54.54
N PRO A 94 7.28 43.79 -55.31
CA PRO A 94 8.64 43.32 -55.00
C PRO A 94 9.74 43.99 -55.87
N VAL A 95 11.04 43.64 -55.64
CA VAL A 95 12.12 43.40 -56.66
C VAL A 95 13.55 43.39 -56.04
N ILE A 96 14.17 42.19 -56.04
CA ILE A 96 15.48 41.76 -56.62
C ILE A 96 16.81 42.56 -56.39
N GLN A 97 17.87 41.79 -56.02
CA GLN A 97 19.33 41.85 -56.36
C GLN A 97 20.42 42.37 -55.37
N GLU A 98 21.24 41.41 -54.88
CA GLU A 98 22.73 41.30 -54.83
C GLU A 98 23.67 42.52 -54.59
N LYS A 99 24.53 42.46 -53.54
CA LYS A 99 26.04 42.32 -53.55
C LYS A 99 26.81 42.90 -52.32
N GLN A 100 27.74 42.07 -51.81
CA GLN A 100 29.12 42.31 -51.29
C GLN A 100 29.48 43.09 -49.99
N LYS A 101 30.50 42.54 -49.28
CA LYS A 101 31.23 42.86 -48.01
C LYS A 101 32.07 44.18 -48.05
N PRO A 102 32.87 44.64 -47.02
CA PRO A 102 33.14 44.22 -45.61
C PRO A 102 33.20 45.37 -44.52
N LYS A 103 33.43 44.98 -43.23
CA LYS A 103 33.80 45.70 -41.96
C LYS A 103 34.86 46.84 -42.04
N PRO A 104 35.26 47.57 -40.95
CA PRO A 104 34.68 47.92 -39.61
C PRO A 104 34.88 49.42 -39.22
N VAL A 105 34.52 49.87 -37.98
CA VAL A 105 35.37 50.64 -37.01
C VAL A 105 34.51 51.23 -35.87
N VAL A 106 35.12 51.17 -34.68
CA VAL A 106 34.70 51.57 -33.34
C VAL A 106 34.65 53.09 -33.16
N GLU A 107 33.66 53.63 -32.44
CA GLU A 107 33.88 54.82 -31.61
C GLU A 107 33.01 54.85 -30.35
N LYS A 108 33.68 55.01 -29.19
CA LYS A 108 33.11 55.18 -27.85
C LYS A 108 32.92 56.68 -27.56
N LYS A 109 31.77 57.09 -27.02
CA LYS A 109 31.65 58.18 -26.01
C LYS A 109 30.22 58.25 -25.41
N PRO A 110 29.98 58.96 -24.29
CA PRO A 110 29.69 58.35 -22.98
C PRO A 110 28.29 58.69 -22.41
N GLU A 111 27.94 57.99 -21.33
CA GLU A 111 26.70 58.02 -20.56
C GLU A 111 26.34 59.36 -19.90
N LYS A 112 25.03 59.65 -19.79
CA LYS A 112 24.20 59.77 -18.56
C LYS A 112 22.95 60.67 -18.78
N PRO A 113 21.89 60.60 -17.94
CA PRO A 113 21.06 59.46 -17.49
C PRO A 113 19.55 59.83 -17.67
N VAL A 114 18.61 59.14 -16.97
CA VAL A 114 17.12 59.35 -16.87
C VAL A 114 16.35 58.35 -17.76
N GLU A 115 15.41 57.49 -17.33
CA GLU A 115 14.61 57.26 -16.10
C GLU A 115 14.11 55.79 -16.16
N GLN A 116 14.02 55.07 -15.03
CA GLN A 116 13.40 53.72 -14.99
C GLN A 116 11.90 53.82 -14.59
N PRO A 117 10.97 53.13 -15.29
CA PRO A 117 9.60 52.92 -14.82
C PRO A 117 9.52 51.77 -13.79
N PRO A 118 8.47 51.72 -12.95
CA PRO A 118 8.46 50.97 -11.70
C PRO A 118 8.32 49.45 -11.88
N ALA A 119 9.00 48.71 -11.00
CA ALA A 119 9.00 47.25 -10.94
C ALA A 119 7.58 46.66 -10.73
N LYS A 120 7.22 45.67 -11.56
CA LYS A 120 6.03 44.82 -11.37
C LYS A 120 6.19 43.98 -10.09
N LYS A 121 5.11 43.94 -9.31
CA LYS A 121 4.96 43.17 -8.07
C LYS A 121 5.00 41.66 -8.39
N PRO A 122 5.77 40.83 -7.67
CA PRO A 122 5.74 39.38 -7.86
C PRO A 122 4.38 38.81 -7.46
N GLU A 123 3.86 37.87 -8.24
CA GLU A 123 2.69 37.07 -7.88
C GLU A 123 2.98 36.29 -6.57
N PRO A 124 2.01 36.23 -5.64
CA PRO A 124 2.22 35.57 -4.37
C PRO A 124 2.33 34.06 -4.59
N LYS A 125 3.51 33.50 -4.31
CA LYS A 125 3.64 32.06 -4.11
C LYS A 125 2.71 31.65 -2.95
N PRO A 126 2.03 30.50 -3.03
CA PRO A 126 1.22 30.00 -1.92
C PRO A 126 2.07 30.01 -0.64
N ASP A 127 1.51 30.61 0.41
CA ASP A 127 2.17 30.70 1.70
C ASP A 127 2.39 29.27 2.23
N GLN A 128 3.56 28.97 2.80
CA GLN A 128 3.86 27.61 3.29
C GLN A 128 2.75 27.10 4.22
N SER A 129 2.20 28.01 5.04
CA SER A 129 1.06 27.73 5.93
C SER A 129 -0.18 27.19 5.21
N THR A 130 -0.47 27.63 3.98
CA THR A 130 -1.60 27.14 3.19
C THR A 130 -1.33 25.77 2.56
N THR A 131 -0.08 25.51 2.18
CA THR A 131 0.34 24.18 1.70
C THR A 131 0.37 23.17 2.84
N ASP A 132 0.89 23.57 3.99
CA ASP A 132 0.98 22.74 5.19
C ASP A 132 -0.42 22.40 5.72
N ALA A 133 -1.31 23.39 5.84
CA ALA A 133 -2.69 23.17 6.25
C ALA A 133 -3.46 22.25 5.28
N MET A 134 -3.24 22.39 3.96
CA MET A 134 -3.85 21.50 2.98
C MET A 134 -3.31 20.07 3.11
N SER A 135 -2.00 19.92 3.35
CA SER A 135 -1.35 18.62 3.54
C SER A 135 -1.83 17.91 4.81
N SER A 136 -2.02 18.62 5.92
CA SER A 136 -2.56 18.06 7.16
C SER A 136 -4.02 17.62 7.04
N ILE A 137 -4.81 18.30 6.21
CA ILE A 137 -6.21 17.93 5.96
C ILE A 137 -6.30 16.72 5.03
N LEU A 138 -5.47 16.67 3.99
CA LEU A 138 -5.45 15.55 3.03
C LEU A 138 -4.89 14.25 3.64
N ASN A 139 -3.96 14.38 4.58
CA ASN A 139 -3.20 13.24 5.10
C ASN A 139 -3.71 12.70 6.45
N GLY A 140 -4.73 13.32 7.04
CA GLY A 140 -5.24 12.97 8.36
C GLY A 140 -4.27 13.33 9.49
N PRO A 141 -4.72 13.24 10.76
CA PRO A 141 -3.86 13.52 11.92
C PRO A 141 -2.74 12.48 12.02
N GLU A 142 -1.50 12.95 12.25
CA GLU A 142 -0.36 12.07 12.53
C GLU A 142 -0.68 11.17 13.74
N ARG A 143 -0.54 9.86 13.56
CA ARG A 143 -0.65 8.92 14.68
C ARG A 143 0.75 8.71 15.24
N SER A 144 0.99 9.24 16.44
CA SER A 144 2.21 8.98 17.20
C SER A 144 2.15 7.55 17.75
N GLY A 145 3.07 6.70 17.29
CA GLY A 145 3.22 5.33 17.76
C GLY A 145 4.66 5.03 18.15
N THR A 146 4.86 3.94 18.87
CA THR A 146 6.18 3.46 19.34
C THR A 146 6.80 2.44 18.39
N GLU A 147 5.98 1.74 17.60
CA GLU A 147 6.42 0.78 16.60
C GLU A 147 6.46 1.38 15.18
N SER A 148 7.49 1.01 14.43
CA SER A 148 7.76 1.48 13.06
C SER A 148 7.28 0.49 11.99
N GLY A 149 6.48 -0.52 12.35
CA GLY A 149 5.97 -1.55 11.45
C GLY A 149 4.47 -1.79 11.64
N GLY A 150 3.82 -2.33 10.62
CA GLY A 150 2.44 -2.79 10.73
C GLY A 150 2.18 -3.99 9.84
N GLU A 151 0.95 -4.48 9.78
CA GLU A 151 0.59 -5.55 8.86
C GLU A 151 0.03 -4.95 7.56
N GLY A 152 0.37 -5.53 6.42
CA GLY A 152 -0.27 -5.19 5.17
C GLY A 152 0.56 -5.41 3.92
N ASN A 153 -0.11 -5.34 2.78
CA ASN A 153 0.45 -5.64 1.46
C ASN A 153 0.73 -4.38 0.62
N ASP A 154 0.72 -3.20 1.22
CA ASP A 154 1.09 -1.95 0.55
C ASP A 154 2.55 -1.57 0.84
N ASN A 155 3.00 -0.46 0.24
CA ASN A 155 4.35 0.09 0.47
C ASN A 155 4.33 1.27 1.46
N GLN A 156 3.21 1.50 2.15
CA GLN A 156 3.03 2.60 3.08
C GLN A 156 2.92 2.07 4.50
N ALA A 157 3.54 2.77 5.45
CA ALA A 157 3.47 2.41 6.86
C ALA A 157 2.04 2.48 7.40
N GLY A 158 1.68 1.53 8.25
CA GLY A 158 0.35 1.40 8.83
C GLY A 158 0.00 -0.06 9.08
N ASP A 159 -1.12 -0.27 9.77
CA ASP A 159 -1.70 -1.59 10.06
C ASP A 159 -3.02 -1.72 9.29
N LYS A 160 -2.93 -2.37 8.12
CA LYS A 160 -4.00 -2.42 7.12
C LYS A 160 -5.15 -3.28 7.63
N GLY A 161 -6.37 -2.79 7.47
CA GLY A 161 -7.56 -3.47 7.96
C GLY A 161 -8.85 -2.81 7.51
N ASP A 162 -9.93 -3.57 7.57
CA ASP A 162 -11.28 -3.07 7.38
C ASP A 162 -12.09 -3.39 8.64
N PRO A 163 -12.56 -2.38 9.39
CA PRO A 163 -13.40 -2.59 10.57
C PRO A 163 -14.68 -3.38 10.30
N ASP A 164 -15.18 -3.36 9.06
CA ASP A 164 -16.35 -4.09 8.60
C ASP A 164 -15.99 -5.34 7.77
N GLY A 165 -14.69 -5.66 7.68
CA GLY A 165 -14.17 -6.82 6.93
C GLY A 165 -14.53 -8.16 7.56
N ASP A 166 -14.50 -9.24 6.76
CA ASP A 166 -14.69 -10.61 7.27
C ASP A 166 -13.45 -11.04 8.08
N PRO A 167 -13.58 -11.35 9.40
CA PRO A 167 -12.48 -11.81 10.23
C PRO A 167 -11.79 -13.09 9.74
N ASN A 168 -12.45 -13.85 8.88
CA ASN A 168 -11.94 -15.10 8.31
C ASN A 168 -11.42 -14.93 6.87
N ALA A 169 -11.38 -13.71 6.35
CA ALA A 169 -10.82 -13.44 5.04
C ALA A 169 -9.31 -13.77 5.01
N SER A 170 -8.89 -14.51 3.99
CA SER A 170 -7.47 -14.83 3.77
C SER A 170 -6.69 -13.74 3.04
N SER A 171 -7.34 -12.63 2.68
CA SER A 171 -6.74 -11.51 1.95
C SER A 171 -7.56 -10.24 2.17
N TYR A 172 -6.86 -9.10 2.31
CA TYR A 172 -7.45 -7.75 2.32
C TYR A 172 -8.15 -7.36 1.02
N TYR A 173 -7.78 -8.00 -0.10
CA TYR A 173 -8.31 -7.66 -1.42
C TYR A 173 -8.61 -8.88 -2.27
N GLY A 174 -9.84 -8.95 -2.80
CA GLY A 174 -10.28 -9.92 -3.80
C GLY A 174 -10.15 -11.38 -3.37
N SER A 175 -11.23 -11.99 -2.88
CA SER A 175 -11.28 -13.42 -2.60
C SER A 175 -11.07 -14.24 -3.88
N GLY A 176 -10.11 -15.16 -3.85
CA GLY A 176 -9.63 -15.92 -5.00
C GLY A 176 -10.70 -16.49 -5.93
N SER A 177 -10.73 -15.96 -7.15
CA SER A 177 -10.99 -16.56 -8.47
C SER A 177 -10.98 -15.37 -9.46
N GLY A 178 -10.38 -15.51 -10.64
CA GLY A 178 -10.41 -14.43 -11.64
C GLY A 178 -11.83 -14.07 -12.09
N LEU A 179 -12.05 -12.83 -12.52
CA LEU A 179 -13.37 -12.35 -12.97
C LEU A 179 -13.88 -13.02 -14.25
N ASP A 180 -13.01 -13.66 -15.02
CA ASP A 180 -13.35 -14.33 -16.29
C ASP A 180 -13.77 -15.79 -16.14
N GLY A 181 -13.70 -16.39 -14.94
CA GLY A 181 -14.19 -17.74 -14.69
C GLY A 181 -13.44 -18.88 -15.39
N ASP A 182 -12.36 -18.57 -16.14
CA ASP A 182 -11.58 -19.55 -16.92
C ASP A 182 -10.79 -20.54 -16.05
N GLY A 183 -10.70 -20.31 -14.73
CA GLY A 183 -10.02 -21.19 -13.77
C GLY A 183 -8.50 -21.29 -13.91
N ASN A 184 -7.92 -20.75 -14.98
CA ASN A 184 -6.49 -20.81 -15.29
C ASN A 184 -5.65 -19.84 -14.45
N TYR A 185 -6.25 -19.02 -13.60
CA TYR A 185 -5.54 -18.21 -12.60
C TYR A 185 -6.43 -17.88 -11.40
N ARG A 186 -5.79 -17.51 -10.29
CA ARG A 186 -6.39 -17.06 -9.05
C ARG A 186 -5.83 -15.68 -8.73
N LEU A 187 -6.58 -14.66 -9.09
CA LEU A 187 -6.29 -13.26 -8.80
C LEU A 187 -7.63 -12.52 -8.70
N GLY A 188 -8.14 -12.37 -7.48
CA GLY A 188 -9.48 -11.81 -7.24
C GLY A 188 -9.60 -10.37 -7.72
N GLY A 189 -10.79 -9.96 -8.16
CA GLY A 189 -11.05 -8.60 -8.65
C GLY A 189 -10.41 -8.27 -10.01
N ARG A 190 -9.68 -9.22 -10.63
CA ARG A 190 -9.01 -9.00 -11.92
C ARG A 190 -9.42 -10.01 -12.99
N ARG A 191 -9.38 -9.53 -14.22
CA ARG A 191 -9.58 -10.24 -15.49
C ARG A 191 -8.29 -10.17 -16.31
N ALA A 192 -7.83 -11.31 -16.81
CA ALA A 192 -6.73 -11.34 -17.78
C ALA A 192 -7.20 -10.81 -19.14
N ILE A 193 -6.58 -9.72 -19.60
CA ILE A 193 -6.82 -9.07 -20.90
C ILE A 193 -6.00 -9.76 -21.99
N ASN A 194 -4.72 -10.05 -21.71
CA ASN A 194 -3.84 -10.78 -22.61
C ASN A 194 -3.38 -12.09 -21.98
N LYS A 195 -3.42 -13.18 -22.75
CA LYS A 195 -3.02 -14.53 -22.35
C LYS A 195 -2.04 -15.08 -23.37
N GLU A 196 -0.82 -14.57 -23.33
CA GLU A 196 0.24 -15.05 -24.21
C GLU A 196 0.62 -16.50 -23.85
N LYS A 197 0.84 -17.33 -24.88
CA LYS A 197 1.22 -18.73 -24.69
C LYS A 197 2.52 -18.99 -25.42
N PHE A 198 3.49 -19.54 -24.71
CA PHE A 198 4.75 -19.99 -25.28
C PHE A 198 4.76 -21.52 -25.34
N VAL A 199 5.14 -22.05 -26.51
CA VAL A 199 5.29 -23.50 -26.71
C VAL A 199 6.54 -23.97 -25.98
N GLN A 200 6.44 -25.15 -25.38
CA GLN A 200 7.55 -25.85 -24.75
C GLN A 200 8.39 -26.59 -25.79
N ASP A 201 9.71 -26.51 -25.66
CA ASP A 201 10.66 -27.21 -26.55
C ASP A 201 11.08 -28.56 -25.94
N CYS A 202 10.14 -29.30 -25.36
CA CYS A 202 10.40 -30.60 -24.76
C CYS A 202 9.20 -31.55 -24.84
N ASN A 203 9.49 -32.85 -24.83
CA ASN A 203 8.49 -33.92 -24.83
C ASN A 203 8.03 -34.25 -23.41
N GLU A 204 7.66 -33.22 -22.64
CA GLU A 204 7.12 -33.37 -21.29
C GLU A 204 5.72 -32.76 -21.20
N SER A 205 4.93 -33.28 -20.27
CA SER A 205 3.60 -32.77 -19.94
C SER A 205 3.43 -32.61 -18.44
N GLY A 206 2.46 -31.79 -18.06
CA GLY A 206 2.14 -31.54 -16.66
C GLY A 206 1.58 -30.15 -16.41
N ILE A 207 1.25 -29.90 -15.15
CA ILE A 207 0.74 -28.62 -14.69
C ILE A 207 1.90 -27.86 -14.05
N VAL A 208 2.07 -26.61 -14.46
CA VAL A 208 2.98 -25.64 -13.82
C VAL A 208 2.15 -24.52 -13.22
N VAL A 209 2.25 -24.37 -11.90
CA VAL A 209 1.64 -23.25 -11.18
C VAL A 209 2.71 -22.17 -10.98
N VAL A 210 2.38 -20.94 -11.34
CA VAL A 210 3.26 -19.78 -11.27
C VAL A 210 2.66 -18.78 -10.30
N ARG A 211 3.37 -18.44 -9.22
CA ARG A 211 3.02 -17.32 -8.34
C ARG A 211 3.36 -16.02 -9.03
N ILE A 212 2.43 -15.09 -9.09
CA ILE A 212 2.59 -13.79 -9.73
C ILE A 212 2.34 -12.65 -8.74
N GLU A 213 3.00 -11.52 -8.99
CA GLU A 213 2.70 -10.24 -8.35
C GLU A 213 2.29 -9.25 -9.43
N VAL A 214 1.16 -8.57 -9.24
CA VAL A 214 0.55 -7.67 -10.23
C VAL A 214 0.39 -6.28 -9.64
N ASN A 215 0.80 -5.26 -10.38
CA ASN A 215 0.62 -3.87 -9.95
C ASN A 215 -0.81 -3.35 -10.24
N GLN A 216 -1.17 -2.17 -9.73
CA GLN A 216 -2.49 -1.55 -9.97
C GLN A 216 -2.84 -1.44 -11.46
N ASN A 217 -1.86 -1.13 -12.32
CA ASN A 217 -2.02 -1.05 -13.79
C ASN A 217 -2.29 -2.39 -14.49
N GLY A 218 -2.27 -3.52 -13.76
CA GLY A 218 -2.52 -4.86 -14.28
C GLY A 218 -1.31 -5.51 -14.94
N GLN A 219 -0.10 -4.99 -14.74
CA GLN A 219 1.13 -5.61 -15.23
C GLN A 219 1.68 -6.59 -14.21
N VAL A 220 2.09 -7.78 -14.68
CA VAL A 220 2.81 -8.75 -13.85
C VAL A 220 4.24 -8.25 -13.66
N ILE A 221 4.59 -7.91 -12.42
CA ILE A 221 5.92 -7.39 -12.05
C ILE A 221 6.86 -8.48 -11.53
N ASN A 222 6.31 -9.60 -11.05
CA ASN A 222 7.08 -10.76 -10.61
C ASN A 222 6.36 -12.06 -10.98
N ALA A 223 7.13 -13.10 -11.33
CA ALA A 223 6.61 -14.42 -11.68
C ALA A 223 7.57 -15.54 -11.24
N THR A 224 7.12 -16.36 -10.30
CA THR A 224 7.87 -17.49 -9.72
C THR A 224 7.17 -18.82 -10.07
N PRO A 225 7.69 -19.61 -11.02
CA PRO A 225 7.13 -20.91 -11.38
C PRO A 225 7.47 -21.99 -10.34
N GLY A 226 6.74 -23.11 -10.37
CA GLY A 226 7.06 -24.28 -9.55
C GLY A 226 6.52 -24.23 -8.13
N VAL A 227 5.51 -23.39 -7.87
CA VAL A 227 4.87 -23.33 -6.55
C VAL A 227 3.88 -24.47 -6.36
N LYS A 228 3.29 -24.56 -5.16
CA LYS A 228 2.33 -25.61 -4.76
C LYS A 228 1.24 -25.82 -5.82
N GLY A 229 1.03 -27.08 -6.21
CA GLY A 229 0.10 -27.48 -7.27
C GLY A 229 0.77 -27.78 -8.61
N THR A 230 2.07 -27.46 -8.75
CA THR A 230 2.90 -27.90 -9.90
C THR A 230 3.08 -29.42 -9.84
N THR A 231 2.80 -30.12 -10.94
CA THR A 231 3.00 -31.58 -11.06
C THR A 231 4.30 -31.94 -11.76
N ASN A 232 4.85 -31.03 -12.57
CA ASN A 232 6.13 -31.21 -13.23
C ASN A 232 6.91 -29.89 -13.19
N SER A 233 8.12 -29.93 -12.61
CA SER A 233 8.99 -28.78 -12.39
C SER A 233 10.16 -28.70 -13.36
N ALA A 234 10.14 -29.42 -14.48
CA ALA A 234 11.18 -29.35 -15.50
C ALA A 234 11.38 -27.92 -16.04
N SER A 235 12.63 -27.53 -16.30
CA SER A 235 12.99 -26.19 -16.81
C SER A 235 12.24 -25.89 -18.10
N CYS A 236 12.14 -26.88 -18.98
CA CYS A 236 11.50 -26.73 -20.28
C CYS A 236 10.00 -26.40 -20.21
N LEU A 237 9.33 -26.64 -19.08
CA LEU A 237 7.93 -26.24 -18.82
C LEU A 237 7.87 -24.96 -17.97
N THR A 238 8.75 -24.83 -16.99
CA THR A 238 8.74 -23.70 -16.06
C THR A 238 9.23 -22.39 -16.69
N ASP A 239 10.17 -22.45 -17.62
CA ASP A 239 10.68 -21.29 -18.37
C ASP A 239 9.61 -20.65 -19.29
N PRO A 240 8.93 -21.40 -20.19
CA PRO A 240 7.83 -20.84 -20.97
C PRO A 240 6.66 -20.39 -20.08
N ALA A 241 6.37 -21.10 -18.98
CA ALA A 241 5.34 -20.67 -18.03
C ALA A 241 5.68 -19.33 -17.36
N ARG A 242 6.94 -19.12 -16.94
CA ARG A 242 7.40 -17.84 -16.39
C ARG A 242 7.27 -16.73 -17.42
N ARG A 243 7.71 -16.95 -18.67
CA ARG A 243 7.62 -15.98 -19.75
C ARG A 243 6.16 -15.63 -20.08
N ALA A 244 5.29 -16.64 -20.16
CA ALA A 244 3.85 -16.46 -20.36
C ALA A 244 3.22 -15.65 -19.23
N ALA A 245 3.61 -15.91 -17.99
CA ALA A 245 3.11 -15.19 -16.83
C ALA A 245 3.54 -13.72 -16.87
N MET A 246 4.81 -13.42 -17.15
CA MET A 246 5.30 -12.04 -17.29
C MET A 246 4.66 -11.28 -18.46
N ALA A 247 4.30 -11.99 -19.54
CA ALA A 247 3.62 -11.41 -20.70
C ALA A 247 2.10 -11.24 -20.52
N THR A 248 1.53 -11.85 -19.48
CA THR A 248 0.11 -11.73 -19.16
C THR A 248 -0.19 -10.33 -18.64
N ARG A 249 -1.29 -9.74 -19.11
CA ARG A 249 -1.77 -8.43 -18.65
C ARG A 249 -3.18 -8.54 -18.13
N PHE A 250 -3.42 -7.99 -16.95
CA PHE A 250 -4.72 -7.88 -16.30
C PHE A 250 -5.33 -6.49 -16.50
N ASN A 251 -6.61 -6.32 -16.20
CA ASN A 251 -7.20 -4.98 -16.11
C ASN A 251 -6.56 -4.17 -14.99
N SER A 252 -6.56 -2.85 -15.20
CA SER A 252 -6.22 -1.91 -14.15
C SER A 252 -7.27 -1.94 -13.06
N ASP A 253 -6.83 -1.71 -11.84
CA ASP A 253 -7.67 -1.67 -10.65
C ASP A 253 -7.02 -0.74 -9.63
N ASN A 254 -7.67 0.40 -9.37
CA ASN A 254 -7.16 1.43 -8.48
C ASN A 254 -7.42 1.11 -7.00
N ASN A 255 -8.38 0.21 -6.72
CA ASN A 255 -8.69 -0.22 -5.36
C ASN A 255 -7.81 -1.41 -4.94
N ALA A 256 -7.13 -2.04 -5.90
CA ALA A 256 -6.19 -3.11 -5.62
C ALA A 256 -4.96 -2.59 -4.86
N PRO A 257 -4.33 -3.43 -4.02
CA PRO A 257 -3.08 -3.08 -3.35
C PRO A 257 -1.97 -2.79 -4.36
N SER A 258 -0.93 -2.09 -3.91
CA SER A 258 0.21 -1.74 -4.76
C SER A 258 0.86 -2.97 -5.43
N ARG A 259 0.85 -4.11 -4.73
CA ARG A 259 1.25 -5.43 -5.24
C ARG A 259 0.21 -6.45 -4.85
N GLN A 260 -0.51 -6.98 -5.83
CA GLN A 260 -1.47 -8.05 -5.62
C GLN A 260 -0.84 -9.40 -5.95
N VAL A 261 -0.85 -10.32 -5.00
CA VAL A 261 -0.32 -11.68 -5.17
C VAL A 261 -1.42 -12.60 -5.68
N GLY A 262 -1.07 -13.45 -6.65
CA GLY A 262 -1.96 -14.49 -7.17
C GLY A 262 -1.19 -15.65 -7.80
N THR A 263 -1.90 -16.55 -8.49
CA THR A 263 -1.28 -17.66 -9.21
C THR A 263 -1.86 -17.84 -10.60
N ILE A 264 -1.06 -18.20 -11.59
CA ILE A 264 -1.49 -18.67 -12.91
C ILE A 264 -1.18 -20.17 -13.04
N ILE A 265 -2.07 -20.92 -13.68
CA ILE A 265 -1.98 -22.37 -13.88
C ILE A 265 -1.80 -22.62 -15.37
N TYR A 266 -0.68 -23.20 -15.76
CA TYR A 266 -0.41 -23.65 -17.12
C TYR A 266 -0.50 -25.17 -17.19
N ASN A 267 -1.28 -25.68 -18.14
CA ASN A 267 -1.41 -27.10 -18.41
C ASN A 267 -0.72 -27.44 -19.74
N PHE A 268 0.47 -28.02 -19.66
CA PHE A 268 1.24 -28.48 -20.80
C PHE A 268 0.81 -29.89 -21.17
N LYS A 269 0.38 -30.05 -22.42
CA LYS A 269 -0.01 -31.34 -23.01
C LYS A 269 0.87 -31.62 -24.20
N LEU A 270 1.16 -32.89 -24.42
CA LEU A 270 1.75 -33.34 -25.68
C LEU A 270 0.66 -33.27 -26.76
N SER A 271 0.94 -32.57 -27.85
CA SER A 271 0.12 -32.66 -29.05
C SER A 271 0.35 -34.02 -29.70
N GLU A 272 -0.73 -34.71 -30.09
CA GLU A 272 -0.65 -35.88 -30.98
C GLU A 272 -0.17 -35.49 -32.38
#